data_AF-A0A522SZQ7-F1
#
_entry.id   AF-A0A522SZQ7-F1
#
_cell.length_a   1.000
_cell.length_b   1.000
_cell.length_c   1.000
_cell.angle_alpha   90.00
_cell.angle_beta   90.00
_cell.angle_gamma   90.00
#
_symmetry.space_group_name_H-M   'P 1'
#
loop_
_entity.id
_entity.type
_entity.pdbx_description
1 polymer ?
#
loop_
_entity_poly.entity_id
_entity_poly.type
_entity_poly.pdbx_seq_one_letter_code
_entity_poly.pdbx_strand_id
1 'polypeptide(L)'
;MEKEQLKHLFKSYPKAKSFHVTSDGFAFEVKDHAHDHAGKLKDKEVREFHREDLEYPEDPKAVEEAEENDTESVKDKKGKK
;
A
#
# COMPACT_ATOMS: atom_id res chain seq x y z
N MET A 1 -2.05 13.16 2.51
CA MET A 1 -0.56 13.23 2.52
C MET A 1 -0.09 14.08 1.36
N GLU A 2 0.87 14.95 1.62
CA GLU A 2 1.56 15.71 0.57
C GLU A 2 2.69 14.86 -0.04
N LYS A 3 2.97 15.03 -1.35
CA LYS A 3 3.99 14.24 -2.08
C LYS A 3 5.37 14.27 -1.40
N GLU A 4 5.68 15.32 -0.65
CA GLU A 4 6.94 15.51 0.06
C GLU A 4 7.15 14.52 1.22
N GLN A 5 6.07 14.14 1.92
CA GLN A 5 6.14 13.17 3.01
C GLN A 5 6.49 11.77 2.48
N LEU A 6 5.91 11.41 1.34
CA LEU A 6 6.22 10.16 0.63
C LEU A 6 7.69 10.11 0.18
N LYS A 7 8.23 11.21 -0.36
CA LYS A 7 9.66 11.32 -0.68
C LYS A 7 10.55 11.04 0.53
N HIS A 8 10.18 11.59 1.70
CA HIS A 8 10.94 11.37 2.92
C HIS A 8 10.85 9.93 3.43
N LEU A 9 9.70 9.28 3.25
CA LEU A 9 9.52 7.85 3.53
C LEU A 9 10.40 6.98 2.63
N PHE A 10 10.37 7.17 1.31
CA PHE A 10 11.22 6.43 0.38
C PHE A 10 12.72 6.66 0.63
N LYS A 11 13.09 7.86 1.11
CA LYS A 11 14.47 8.16 1.54
C LYS A 11 14.86 7.39 2.81
N SER A 12 13.93 7.21 3.75
CA SER A 12 14.15 6.46 4.99
C SER A 12 14.15 4.94 4.76
N TYR A 13 13.39 4.48 3.76
CA TYR A 13 13.25 3.08 3.38
C TYR A 13 13.69 2.88 1.93
N PRO A 14 15.01 2.86 1.65
CA PRO A 14 15.53 2.81 0.28
C PRO A 14 15.28 1.48 -0.44
N LYS A 15 14.85 0.44 0.28
CA LYS A 15 14.45 -0.86 -0.27
C LYS A 15 12.95 -0.94 -0.61
N ALA A 16 12.15 0.00 -0.11
CA ALA A 16 10.74 0.06 -0.42
C ALA A 16 10.54 0.48 -1.87
N LYS A 17 9.71 -0.29 -2.57
CA LYS A 17 9.43 -0.14 -4.01
C LYS A 17 8.16 0.69 -4.22
N SER A 18 7.17 0.46 -3.36
CA SER A 18 5.93 1.22 -3.26
C SER A 18 5.51 1.41 -1.80
N PHE A 19 4.68 2.41 -1.55
CA PHE A 19 4.02 2.65 -0.28
C PHE A 19 2.51 2.75 -0.50
N HIS A 20 1.76 2.21 0.45
CA HIS A 20 0.30 2.12 0.42
C HIS A 20 -0.23 3.04 1.50
N VAL A 21 -0.87 4.13 1.07
CA VAL A 21 -1.36 5.18 1.97
C VAL A 21 -2.87 5.03 2.12
N THR A 22 -3.32 4.90 3.36
CA THR A 22 -4.75 4.85 3.71
C THR A 22 -5.36 6.25 3.82
N SER A 23 -6.69 6.36 3.76
CA SER A 23 -7.40 7.66 3.90
C SER A 23 -7.06 8.42 5.19
N ASP A 24 -6.69 7.71 6.25
CA ASP A 24 -6.34 8.28 7.56
C ASP A 24 -4.94 8.92 7.56
N GLY A 25 -4.17 8.75 6.47
CA GLY A 25 -2.83 9.28 6.35
C GLY A 25 -1.75 8.36 6.92
N PHE A 26 -2.03 7.07 7.11
CA PHE A 26 -1.01 6.06 7.42
C PHE A 26 -0.45 5.43 6.15
N ALA A 27 0.87 5.24 6.09
CA ALA A 27 1.59 4.60 4.99
C ALA A 27 2.17 3.25 5.42
N PHE A 28 2.02 2.24 4.56
CA PHE A 28 2.55 0.89 4.78
C PHE A 28 3.35 0.42 3.56
N GLU A 29 4.46 -0.28 3.79
CA GLU A 29 5.23 -0.90 2.70
C GLU A 29 4.49 -2.12 2.12
N VAL A 30 3.80 -2.87 2.99
CA VAL A 30 3.06 -4.08 2.62
C VAL A 30 1.58 -3.76 2.37
N LYS A 31 1.09 -4.14 1.19
CA LYS A 31 -0.30 -3.97 0.77
C LYS A 31 -1.31 -4.55 1.76
N ASP A 32 -1.06 -5.78 2.20
CA ASP A 32 -1.94 -6.50 3.12
C ASP A 32 -2.17 -5.72 4.42
N HIS A 33 -1.11 -5.17 5.01
CA HIS A 33 -1.21 -4.35 6.21
C HIS A 33 -2.01 -3.07 5.98
N ALA A 34 -1.83 -2.42 4.82
CA ALA A 34 -2.63 -1.25 4.46
C ALA A 34 -4.10 -1.63 4.29
N HIS A 35 -4.40 -2.79 3.72
CA HIS A 35 -5.76 -3.28 3.51
C HIS A 35 -6.45 -3.68 4.82
N ASP A 36 -5.76 -4.35 5.75
CA ASP A 36 -6.28 -4.63 7.09
C ASP A 36 -6.60 -3.33 7.84
N HIS A 37 -5.68 -2.37 7.79
CA HIS A 37 -5.87 -1.08 8.42
C HIS A 37 -7.03 -0.31 7.78
N ALA A 38 -7.07 -0.24 6.44
CA ALA A 38 -8.15 0.40 5.71
C ALA A 38 -9.50 -0.29 5.95
N GLY A 39 -9.52 -1.61 6.13
CA GLY A 39 -10.73 -2.37 6.45
C GLY A 39 -11.41 -1.92 7.75
N LYS A 40 -10.64 -1.35 8.69
CA LYS A 40 -11.12 -0.75 9.94
C LYS A 40 -11.57 0.71 9.78
N LEU A 41 -11.23 1.37 8.67
CA LEU A 41 -11.65 2.73 8.35
C LEU A 41 -13.05 2.75 7.69
N LYS A 42 -13.69 3.93 7.70
CA LYS A 42 -14.99 4.14 7.05
C LYS A 42 -14.89 4.11 5.53
N ASP A 43 -13.94 4.85 4.98
CA ASP A 43 -13.78 5.03 3.53
C ASP A 43 -13.04 3.86 2.86
N LYS A 44 -12.25 3.10 3.63
CA LYS A 44 -11.50 1.91 3.18
C LYS A 44 -10.65 2.16 1.94
N GLU A 45 -10.23 3.40 1.71
CA GLU A 45 -9.42 3.76 0.55
C GLU A 45 -7.96 3.49 0.85
N VAL A 46 -7.30 2.81 -0.09
CA VAL A 46 -5.86 2.60 -0.11
C VAL A 46 -5.36 3.16 -1.43
N ARG A 47 -4.41 4.09 -1.35
CA ARG A 47 -3.72 4.68 -2.50
C ARG A 47 -2.30 4.15 -2.54
N GLU A 48 -1.97 3.51 -3.65
CA GLU A 48 -0.62 3.00 -3.88
C GLU A 48 0.22 4.07 -4.56
N PHE A 49 1.43 4.28 -4.06
CA PHE A 49 2.41 5.22 -4.59
C PHE A 49 3.70 4.47 -4.87
N HIS A 50 4.20 4.61 -6.09
CA HIS A 50 5.44 4.00 -6.53
C HIS A 50 6.59 4.98 -6.43
N ARG A 51 7.78 4.46 -6.13
CA ARG A 51 9.00 5.27 -6.12
C ARG A 51 9.31 5.86 -7.50
N GLU A 52 8.98 5.13 -8.57
CA GLU A 52 9.19 5.55 -9.96
C GLU A 52 8.38 6.80 -10.34
N ASP A 53 7.18 6.98 -9.77
CA ASP A 53 6.33 8.16 -10.01
C ASP A 53 6.90 9.43 -9.35
N LEU A 54 7.77 9.26 -8.36
CA LEU A 54 8.39 10.33 -7.60
C LEU A 54 9.76 10.69 -8.19
N GLU A 55 9.89 10.91 -9.51
CA GLU A 55 11.12 11.33 -10.23
C GLU A 55 12.37 11.39 -9.34
N TYR A 56 12.91 10.22 -9.03
CA TYR A 56 14.27 10.09 -8.51
C TYR A 56 15.11 9.66 -9.70
N PRO A 57 16.17 10.40 -10.06
CA PRO A 57 16.98 10.09 -11.22
C PRO A 57 17.52 8.66 -11.12
N GLU A 58 17.00 7.84 -12.03
CA GLU A 58 17.40 6.54 -12.57
C GLU A 58 18.55 5.78 -11.88
N ASP A 59 18.19 4.68 -11.21
CA ASP A 59 18.99 3.45 -11.24
C ASP A 59 18.02 2.29 -11.55
N PRO A 60 17.95 1.82 -12.80
CA PRO A 60 16.97 0.83 -13.23
C PRO A 60 17.47 -0.56 -12.88
N LYS A 61 17.10 -1.08 -11.70
CA LYS A 61 17.17 -2.52 -11.47
C LYS A 61 16.18 -3.00 -10.44
N ALA A 62 15.24 -3.81 -10.93
CA ALA A 62 14.51 -4.84 -10.21
C ALA A 62 13.30 -4.41 -9.37
N VAL A 63 12.18 -4.15 -10.05
CA VAL A 63 10.85 -4.44 -9.49
C VAL A 63 9.83 -4.81 -10.57
N GLU A 64 10.09 -5.91 -11.29
CA GLU A 64 8.96 -6.72 -11.75
C GLU A 64 8.54 -7.65 -10.60
N GLU A 65 7.26 -8.00 -10.60
CA GLU A 65 6.60 -9.03 -9.79
C GLU A 65 6.29 -8.69 -8.31
N ALA A 66 5.07 -8.19 -8.09
CA ALA A 66 4.13 -8.74 -7.09
C ALA A 66 2.75 -8.07 -7.23
N GLU A 67 2.17 -8.13 -8.44
CA GLU A 67 0.72 -8.03 -8.58
C GLU A 67 0.15 -9.46 -8.57
N GLU A 68 -1.02 -9.65 -7.96
CA GLU A 68 -1.80 -10.89 -7.85
C GLU A 68 -1.42 -11.89 -6.74
N ASN A 69 -2.03 -11.71 -5.56
CA ASN A 69 -2.65 -12.73 -4.69
C ASN A 69 -3.13 -11.96 -3.44
N ASP A 70 -4.29 -12.12 -2.84
CA ASP A 70 -5.37 -13.08 -2.94
C ASP A 70 -6.52 -12.42 -2.18
N THR A 71 -7.61 -12.05 -2.85
CA THR A 71 -8.84 -11.62 -2.17
C THR A 71 -9.82 -12.77 -2.16
N GLU A 72 -9.54 -13.84 -1.42
CA GLU A 72 -10.58 -14.81 -1.08
C GLU A 72 -11.24 -14.43 0.26
N SER A 73 -12.17 -13.48 0.16
CA SER A 73 -13.08 -13.11 1.24
C SER A 73 -14.21 -14.14 1.31
N VAL A 74 -14.00 -15.28 1.99
CA VAL A 74 -15.12 -16.16 2.37
C VAL A 74 -15.76 -15.65 3.66
N LYS A 75 -16.84 -14.91 3.46
CA LYS A 75 -17.70 -14.36 4.49
C LYS A 75 -18.76 -15.39 4.87
N ASP A 76 -18.40 -16.40 5.65
CA ASP A 76 -19.39 -17.34 6.21
C ASP A 76 -20.20 -16.67 7.33
N LYS A 77 -21.31 -16.07 6.94
CA LYS A 77 -22.46 -15.82 7.82
C LYS A 77 -23.57 -16.81 7.45
N LYS A 78 -24.08 -17.52 8.48
CA LYS A 78 -25.52 -17.75 8.78
C LYS A 78 -26.03 -19.21 8.70
N GLY A 79 -26.30 -19.77 9.88
CA GLY A 79 -27.33 -20.79 10.15
C GLY A 79 -27.27 -21.08 11.66
N LYS A 80 -28.15 -20.57 12.52
CA LYS A 80 -29.61 -20.73 12.65
C LYS A 80 -30.04 -22.19 12.53
N LYS A 81 -30.00 -22.89 13.66
CA LYS A 81 -31.07 -23.78 14.13
C LYS A 81 -31.04 -23.81 15.64
#